data_AF-A0A4D4LZ89-F1
#
_entry.id   AF-A0A4D4LZ89-F1
#
_cell.length_a   1.000
_cell.length_b   1.000
_cell.length_c   1.000
_cell.angle_alpha   90.00
_cell.angle_beta   90.00
_cell.angle_gamma   90.00
#
_symmetry.space_group_name_H-M   'P 1'
#
loop_
_entity.id
_entity.type
_entity.pdbx_description
1 polymer ?
#
loop_
_entity_poly.entity_id
_entity_poly.type
_entity_poly.pdbx_seq_one_letter_code
_entity_poly.pdbx_strand_id
1 'polypeptide(L)' 'MLTQCKRWEQAGADQLSFGLPVGVPKEETLQTIRLIGEHVIPKIDTDPVHRTTRFRQSV' A
#
# COMPACT_ATOMS: atom_id res chain seq x y z
N MET A 1 -0.72 6.14 -9.56
CA MET A 1 -0.24 5.49 -8.31
C MET A 1 0.55 4.20 -8.58
N LEU A 2 -0.01 3.20 -9.26
CA LEU A 2 0.65 1.92 -9.53
C LEU A 2 2.06 2.05 -10.14
N THR A 3 2.22 2.87 -11.17
CA THR A 3 3.53 3.11 -11.81
C THR A 3 4.58 3.63 -10.82
N GLN A 4 4.20 4.48 -9.87
CA GLN A 4 5.14 5.01 -8.87
C GLN A 4 5.54 3.92 -7.86
N CYS A 5 4.61 3.05 -7.47
CA CYS A 5 4.91 1.93 -6.58
C CYS A 5 5.97 1.00 -7.21
N LYS A 6 5.78 0.66 -8.50
CA LYS A 6 6.73 -0.18 -9.26
C LYS A 6 8.11 0.46 -9.39
N ARG A 7 8.20 1.79 -9.53
CA ARG A 7 9.51 2.48 -9.60
C ARG A 7 10.29 2.36 -8.30
N TRP A 8 9.61 2.48 -7.15
CA TRP A 8 10.28 2.33 -5.85
C TRP A 8 10.66 0.88 -5.56
N GLU A 9 9.80 -0.07 -5.91
CA GLU A 9 10.14 -1.50 -5.86
C GLU A 9 11.39 -1.81 -6.70
N GLN A 10 11.46 -1.30 -7.94
CA GLN A 10 12.64 -1.45 -8.81
C GLN A 10 13.91 -0.78 -8.25
N ALA A 11 13.75 0.26 -7.42
CA ALA A 11 14.85 0.89 -6.71
C ALA A 11 15.31 0.11 -5.45
N GLY A 12 14.67 -1.02 -5.14
CA GLY A 12 14.98 -1.87 -4.00
C GLY A 12 14.23 -1.52 -2.71
N ALA A 13 13.21 -0.65 -2.78
CA ALA A 13 12.37 -0.39 -1.61
C ALA A 13 11.55 -1.64 -1.26
N ASP A 14 11.62 -2.05 0.00
CA ASP A 14 10.89 -3.21 0.52
C ASP A 14 9.54 -2.83 1.17
N GLN A 15 9.32 -1.56 1.45
CA GLN A 15 8.08 -1.00 2.02
C GLN A 15 7.78 0.40 1.46
N LEU A 16 6.50 0.70 1.27
CA LEU A 16 6.00 2.04 0.89
C LEU A 16 5.06 2.58 1.97
N SER A 17 5.22 3.86 2.31
CA SER A 17 4.31 4.59 3.20
C SER A 17 3.72 5.76 2.43
N PHE A 18 2.40 5.92 2.49
CA PHE A 18 1.67 6.98 1.80
C PHE A 18 1.07 7.95 2.81
N GLY A 19 1.51 9.21 2.76
CA GLY A 19 0.80 10.30 3.41
C GLY A 19 -0.40 10.71 2.56
N LEU A 20 -1.58 10.81 3.20
CA LEU A 20 -2.76 11.37 2.55
C LEU A 20 -2.79 12.89 2.77
N PRO A 21 -3.34 13.69 1.83
CA PRO A 21 -3.24 15.14 1.90
C PRO A 21 -3.97 15.72 3.12
N VAL A 22 -3.39 16.74 3.73
CA VAL A 22 -4.02 17.52 4.81
C VAL A 22 -5.08 18.44 4.22
N GLY A 23 -6.23 18.55 4.88
CA GLY A 23 -7.34 19.42 4.45
C GLY A 23 -8.35 18.77 3.50
N VAL A 24 -8.15 17.49 3.15
CA VAL A 24 -9.15 16.69 2.41
C VAL A 24 -10.21 16.15 3.39
N PRO A 25 -11.50 16.16 3.03
CA PRO A 25 -12.54 15.58 3.86
C PRO A 25 -12.26 14.12 4.22
N LYS A 26 -12.69 13.71 5.43
CA LYS A 26 -12.52 12.34 5.92
C LYS A 26 -13.07 11.30 4.92
N GLU A 27 -14.23 11.57 4.32
CA GLU A 27 -14.87 10.60 3.42
C GLU A 27 -14.04 10.40 2.14
N GLU A 28 -13.51 11.48 1.56
CA GLU A 28 -12.61 11.39 0.39
C GLU A 28 -11.29 10.68 0.72
N THR A 29 -10.80 10.88 1.95
CA THR A 29 -9.62 10.16 2.47
C THR A 29 -9.91 8.65 2.56
N LEU A 30 -11.08 8.27 3.07
CA LEU A 30 -11.52 6.88 3.15
C LEU A 30 -11.74 6.26 1.77
N GLN A 31 -12.34 6.99 0.83
CA GLN A 31 -12.48 6.55 -0.56
C GLN A 31 -11.12 6.31 -1.21
N THR A 32 -10.14 7.17 -0.95
CA THR A 32 -8.76 6.99 -1.45
C THR A 32 -8.13 5.72 -0.90
N ILE A 33 -8.23 5.48 0.41
CA ILE A 33 -7.73 4.25 1.06
C ILE A 33 -8.38 3.01 0.44
N ARG A 34 -9.71 3.05 0.24
CA ARG A 34 -10.46 1.96 -0.38
C ARG A 34 -9.97 1.67 -1.80
N LEU A 35 -9.85 2.69 -2.65
CA LEU A 35 -9.39 2.52 -4.03
C LEU A 35 -7.97 1.99 -4.11
N ILE A 36 -7.08 2.38 -3.20
CA ILE A 36 -5.72 1.83 -3.11
C ILE A 36 -5.77 0.35 -2.75
N GLY A 37 -6.58 -0.03 -1.76
CA GLY A 37 -6.76 -1.42 -1.34
C GLY A 37 -7.36 -2.31 -2.42
N GLU A 38 -8.34 -1.82 -3.18
CA GLU A 38 -9.03 -2.60 -4.21
C GLU A 38 -8.24 -2.67 -5.53
N HIS A 39 -7.50 -1.62 -5.89
CA HIS A 39 -6.94 -1.51 -7.25
C HIS A 39 -5.41 -1.42 -7.32
N VAL A 40 -4.71 -1.06 -6.25
CA VAL A 40 -3.25 -0.91 -6.28
C VAL A 40 -2.56 -2.07 -5.56
N ILE A 41 -2.91 -2.33 -4.30
CA ILE A 41 -2.25 -3.35 -3.47
C ILE A 41 -2.23 -4.73 -4.16
N PRO A 42 -3.33 -5.26 -4.73
CA PRO A 42 -3.33 -6.59 -5.35
C PRO A 42 -2.44 -6.73 -6.59
N LYS A 43 -1.93 -5.62 -7.15
CA LYS A 43 -1.04 -5.61 -8.32
C LYS A 43 0.44 -5.44 -7.95
N ILE A 44 0.72 -5.21 -6.67
CA ILE A 44 2.07 -4.98 -6.13
C ILE A 44 2.39 -6.06 -5.09
N ASP A 45 1.51 -6.24 -4.10
CA ASP A 45 1.61 -7.32 -3.12
C ASP A 45 0.66 -8.45 -3.54
N THR A 46 1.18 -9.39 -4.31
CA THR A 46 0.42 -10.54 -4.81
C THR A 46 0.51 -11.75 -3.87
N ASP A 47 1.29 -11.68 -2.78
CA ASP A 47 1.32 -12.73 -1.78
C ASP A 47 -0.02 -12.72 -1.03
N PRO A 48 -0.76 -13.84 -0.99
CA PRO A 48 -2.02 -13.90 -0.26
C PRO A 48 -1.85 -13.67 1.25
N VAL A 49 -0.62 -13.79 1.77
CA VAL A 49 -0.26 -13.52 3.15
C VAL A 49 0.57 -12.25 3.21
N HIS A 50 -0.01 -11.20 3.80
CA HIS A 50 0.71 -9.95 4.06
C HIS A 50 2.06 -10.23 4.74
N ARG A 51 3.15 -9.64 4.23
CA ARG A 51 4.54 -9.93 4.67
C ARG A 51 4.72 -9.87 6.19
N THR A 52 4.06 -8.91 6.87
CA THR A 52 4.10 -8.77 8.34
C THR A 52 3.39 -9.84 9.14
N THR A 53 2.53 -10.66 8.52
CA THR A 53 1.91 -11.82 9.19
C THR A 53 2.97 -12.82 9.61
N ARG A 54 3.95 -13.11 8.75
CA ARG A 54 5.07 -14.03 9.08
C ARG A 54 5.91 -13.48 10.24
N PHE A 55 6.25 -12.19 10.21
CA PHE A 55 6.99 -11.54 11.32
C PHE A 55 6.25 -11.58 12.66
N ARG A 56 4.92 -11.52 12.66
CA ARG A 56 4.11 -11.64 13.88
C ARG A 56 4.01 -13.09 14.40
N GLN A 57 4.17 -14.08 13.53
CA GLN A 57 4.16 -15.51 13.89
C GLN A 57 5.52 -16.02 14.37
N SER A 58 6.61 -15.28 14.12
CA SER A 58 7.97 -15.63 14.53
C SER A 58 8.28 -15.32 16.01
N VAL A 59 7.26 -15.18 16.86
CA VAL A 59 7.37 -14.84 18.29
C VAL A 59 6.89 -16.01 19.14
#